data_AF-A0A951B5L0-F1
#
_entry.id   AF-A0A951B5L0-F1
#
_cell.length_a   1.000
_cell.length_b   1.000
_cell.length_c   1.000
_cell.angle_alpha   90.00
_cell.angle_beta   90.00
_cell.angle_gamma   90.00
#
_symmetry.space_group_name_H-M   'P 1'
#
loop_
_entity.id
_entity.type
_entity.pdbx_description
1 polymer ?
#
loop_
_entity_poly.entity_id
_entity_poly.type
_entity_poly.pdbx_seq_one_letter_code
_entity_poly.pdbx_strand_id
1 'polypeptide(L)'
;MLRVSVVLVIAGSLCAQDECVPFEKAKELIGKQACITGRIVEVSESRAGNTFLNFCKNYRDCAFSAVSLNRETSDEIGDLH
;
A
#
# COMPACT_ATOMS: atom_id res chain seq x y z
N MET A 1 -3.18 6.92 53.12
CA MET A 1 -3.63 7.52 51.84
C MET A 1 -2.57 7.24 50.80
N LEU A 2 -2.71 6.17 50.01
CA LEU A 2 -1.72 5.73 49.04
C LEU A 2 -1.92 6.53 47.74
N ARG A 3 -0.95 7.39 47.38
CA ARG A 3 -0.97 8.13 46.11
C ARG A 3 -0.63 7.16 44.98
N VAL A 4 -1.64 6.65 44.29
CA VAL A 4 -1.48 5.88 43.07
C VAL A 4 -1.15 6.87 41.94
N SER A 5 0.14 7.02 41.63
CA SER A 5 0.57 7.75 40.43
C SER A 5 0.23 6.90 39.21
N VAL A 6 -0.86 7.24 38.54
CA VAL A 6 -1.24 6.66 37.24
C VAL A 6 -0.21 7.15 36.22
N VAL A 7 0.79 6.30 35.92
CA VAL A 7 1.71 6.52 34.81
C VAL A 7 0.95 6.15 33.53
N LEU A 8 0.51 7.17 32.79
CA LEU A 8 -0.07 7.00 31.46
C LEU A 8 1.05 6.55 30.51
N VAL A 9 1.19 5.24 30.31
CA VAL A 9 2.09 4.69 29.28
C VAL A 9 1.45 4.97 27.94
N ILE A 10 1.80 6.11 27.33
CA ILE A 10 1.49 6.37 25.93
C ILE A 10 2.42 5.44 25.13
N ALA A 11 1.96 4.21 24.90
CA ALA A 11 2.54 3.30 23.92
C ALA A 11 2.22 3.86 22.53
N GLY A 12 2.83 5.00 22.18
CA GLY A 12 2.84 5.48 20.82
C GLY A 12 3.67 4.49 20.02
N SER A 13 3.02 3.68 19.18
CA SER A 13 3.70 2.92 18.14
C SER A 13 4.50 3.91 17.30
N LEU A 14 5.81 3.99 17.57
CA LEU A 14 6.81 4.48 16.64
C LEU A 14 6.89 3.43 15.53
N CYS A 15 5.85 3.32 14.71
CA CYS A 15 5.99 2.68 13.42
C CYS A 15 7.07 3.48 12.69
N ALA A 16 8.27 2.91 12.60
CA ALA A 16 9.26 3.38 11.66
C ALA A 16 8.56 3.44 10.31
N GLN A 17 8.27 4.65 9.82
CA GLN A 17 7.78 4.79 8.46
C GLN A 17 8.99 4.48 7.59
N ASP A 18 9.04 3.26 7.06
CA ASP A 18 9.98 2.95 5.98
C ASP A 18 9.79 4.00 4.90
N GLU A 19 10.88 4.67 4.55
CA GLU A 19 10.87 5.75 3.57
C GLU A 19 10.32 5.22 2.25
N CYS A 20 9.28 5.88 1.72
CA CYS A 20 8.60 5.40 0.53
C CYS A 20 9.54 5.45 -0.67
N VAL A 21 9.61 4.34 -1.40
CA VAL A 21 10.53 4.16 -2.53
C VAL A 21 9.83 4.60 -3.82
N PRO A 22 10.51 5.34 -4.73
CA PRO A 22 9.95 5.69 -6.03
C PRO A 22 9.50 4.46 -6.82
N PHE A 23 8.36 4.54 -7.51
CA PHE A 23 7.76 3.40 -8.21
C PHE A 23 8.67 2.76 -9.27
N GLU A 24 9.64 3.51 -9.81
CA GLU A 24 10.66 3.01 -10.75
C GLU A 24 11.55 1.93 -10.13
N LYS A 25 11.69 1.94 -8.81
CA LYS A 25 12.51 1.02 -8.01
C LYS A 25 11.73 -0.14 -7.40
N ALA A 26 10.42 -0.21 -7.62
CA ALA A 26 9.56 -1.23 -7.03
C ALA A 26 9.99 -2.68 -7.35
N LYS A 27 10.61 -2.91 -8.51
CA LYS A 27 11.15 -4.24 -8.90
C LYS A 27 12.21 -4.78 -7.92
N GLU A 28 12.92 -3.90 -7.21
CA GLU A 28 13.95 -4.28 -6.23
C GLU A 28 13.33 -4.76 -4.90
N LEU A 29 12.00 -4.62 -4.74
CA LEU A 29 11.25 -4.90 -3.51
C LEU A 29 10.30 -6.10 -3.64
N ILE A 30 10.40 -6.91 -4.71
CA ILE A 30 9.57 -8.10 -4.90
C ILE A 30 9.70 -9.04 -3.68
N GLY A 31 8.55 -9.50 -3.17
CA GLY A 31 8.47 -10.37 -1.99
C GLY A 31 8.64 -9.65 -0.65
N LYS A 32 8.65 -8.31 -0.63
CA LYS A 32 8.71 -7.50 0.59
C LYS A 32 7.48 -6.61 0.72
N GLN A 33 7.04 -6.38 1.96
CA GLN A 33 6.14 -5.29 2.27
C GLN A 33 6.94 -3.98 2.25
N ALA A 34 6.48 -2.98 1.48
CA ALA A 34 7.17 -1.70 1.35
C ALA A 34 6.20 -0.56 1.01
N CYS A 35 6.57 0.68 1.35
CA CYS A 35 5.88 1.87 0.87
C CYS A 35 6.41 2.28 -0.52
N ILE A 36 5.51 2.56 -1.46
CA ILE A 36 5.84 3.04 -2.82
C ILE A 36 5.25 4.44 -3.02
N THR A 37 6.01 5.33 -3.66
CA THR A 37 5.58 6.71 -3.98
C THR A 37 5.67 7.04 -5.46
N GLY A 38 4.79 7.94 -5.93
CA GLY A 38 4.78 8.43 -7.30
C GLY A 38 3.50 9.21 -7.64
N ARG A 39 3.46 9.82 -8.83
CA ARG A 39 2.28 10.51 -9.33
C ARG A 39 1.36 9.53 -10.06
N ILE A 40 0.09 9.52 -9.70
CA ILE A 40 -0.95 8.84 -10.47
C ILE A 40 -1.25 9.68 -11.73
N VAL A 41 -1.12 9.07 -12.90
CA VAL A 41 -1.41 9.71 -14.20
C VAL A 41 -2.76 9.27 -14.77
N GLU A 42 -3.27 8.12 -14.35
CA GLU A 42 -4.58 7.60 -14.75
C GLU A 42 -5.14 6.68 -13.66
N VAL A 43 -6.44 6.78 -13.41
CA VAL A 43 -7.21 5.83 -12.60
C VAL A 43 -8.20 5.13 -13.53
N SER A 44 -8.19 3.80 -13.54
CA SER A 44 -9.12 3.01 -14.35
C SER A 44 -9.77 1.91 -13.53
N GLU A 45 -10.93 1.44 -13.96
CA GLU A 45 -11.69 0.38 -13.30
C GLU A 45 -11.93 -0.78 -14.26
N SER A 46 -11.80 -2.02 -13.77
CA SER A 46 -12.25 -3.19 -14.52
C SER A 46 -13.78 -3.28 -14.52
N ARG A 47 -14.33 -4.11 -15.41
CA ARG A 47 -15.76 -4.45 -15.38
C ARG A 47 -16.20 -5.10 -14.07
N ALA A 48 -15.28 -5.80 -13.40
CA ALA A 48 -15.54 -6.38 -12.09
C ALA A 48 -15.51 -5.31 -10.97
N GLY A 49 -14.99 -4.11 -11.21
CA GLY A 49 -14.90 -3.05 -10.21
C GLY A 49 -13.56 -3.00 -9.46
N ASN A 50 -12.51 -3.65 -9.97
CA ASN A 50 -11.15 -3.49 -9.45
C ASN A 50 -10.56 -2.18 -9.97
N THR A 51 -9.95 -1.39 -9.09
CA THR A 51 -9.36 -0.09 -9.43
C THR A 51 -7.87 -0.23 -9.68
N PHE A 52 -7.38 0.35 -10.78
CA PHE A 52 -5.96 0.42 -11.12
C PHE A 52 -5.47 1.85 -10.98
N LEU A 53 -4.39 2.04 -10.22
CA LEU A 53 -3.71 3.32 -10.07
C LEU A 53 -2.44 3.28 -10.93
N ASN A 54 -2.48 3.97 -12.07
CA ASN A 54 -1.41 3.94 -13.05
C ASN A 54 -0.43 5.09 -12.82
N PHE A 55 0.85 4.75 -12.72
CA PHE A 55 1.96 5.72 -12.57
C PHE A 55 2.62 6.07 -13.91
N CYS A 56 2.29 5.33 -14.97
CA CYS A 56 2.76 5.54 -16.33
C CYS A 56 1.59 5.65 -17.31
N LYS A 57 1.74 6.43 -18.38
CA LYS A 57 0.72 6.53 -19.45
C LYS A 57 0.54 5.21 -20.21
N ASN A 58 1.62 4.46 -20.39
CA ASN A 58 1.58 3.10 -20.93
C ASN A 58 1.93 2.12 -19.81
N TYR A 59 0.92 1.42 -19.28
CA TYR A 59 1.11 0.48 -18.18
C TYR A 59 2.06 -0.69 -18.53
N ARG A 60 2.16 -1.06 -19.82
CA ARG A 60 3.02 -2.18 -20.29
C ARG A 60 4.51 -1.92 -20.08
N ASP A 61 4.91 -0.65 -20.06
CA ASP A 61 6.30 -0.24 -19.85
C ASP A 61 6.54 0.18 -18.39
N CYS A 62 5.53 0.09 -17.53
CA CYS A 62 5.59 0.61 -16.18
C CYS A 62 6.30 -0.37 -15.24
N ALA A 63 7.24 0.13 -14.44
CA ALA A 63 7.97 -0.69 -13.49
C ALA A 63 7.11 -1.20 -12.32
N PHE A 64 5.93 -0.60 -12.13
CA PHE A 64 5.04 -0.84 -11.01
C PHE A 64 3.57 -0.66 -11.44
N SER A 65 2.67 -1.38 -10.79
CA SER A 65 1.22 -1.20 -10.92
C SER A 65 0.59 -1.43 -9.55
N ALA A 66 -0.32 -0.54 -9.15
CA ALA A 66 -1.10 -0.71 -7.94
C ALA A 66 -2.55 -1.03 -8.29
N VAL A 67 -3.11 -2.05 -7.64
CA VAL A 67 -4.48 -2.49 -7.82
C VAL A 67 -5.19 -2.52 -6.46
N SER A 68 -6.38 -1.95 -6.42
CA SER A 68 -7.33 -2.13 -5.32
C SER A 68 -8.40 -3.09 -5.81
N LEU A 69 -8.47 -4.27 -5.20
CA LEU A 69 -9.47 -5.27 -5.52
C LEU A 69 -10.80 -4.90 -4.88
N ASN A 70 -11.89 -5.14 -5.59
CA ASN A 70 -13.22 -5.09 -4.98
C ASN A 70 -13.38 -6.27 -4.00
N ARG A 71 -14.41 -6.22 -3.15
CA ARG A 71 -14.61 -7.26 -2.13
C ARG A 71 -14.83 -8.65 -2.73
N GLU A 72 -15.68 -8.74 -3.76
CA GLU A 72 -16.01 -10.02 -4.41
C GLU A 72 -14.77 -10.71 -4.99
N THR A 73 -13.94 -9.99 -5.74
CA THR A 73 -12.68 -10.49 -6.30
C THR A 73 -11.71 -10.89 -5.20
N SER A 74 -11.61 -10.06 -4.13
CA SER A 74 -10.75 -10.35 -2.99
C SER A 74 -11.18 -11.62 -2.24
N ASP A 75 -12.48 -11.86 -2.12
CA ASP A 75 -13.03 -13.06 -1.47
C ASP A 75 -12.78 -14.32 -2.32
N GLU A 76 -12.80 -14.20 -3.65
CA GLU A 76 -12.54 -15.31 -4.57
C GLU A 76 -11.07 -15.73 -4.63
N ILE A 77 -10.14 -14.77 -4.71
CA ILE A 77 -8.71 -15.06 -4.90
C ILE A 77 -7.91 -15.08 -3.59
N GLY A 78 -8.52 -14.62 -2.50
CA GLY A 78 -7.86 -14.44 -1.21
C GLY A 78 -6.92 -13.24 -1.17
N ASP A 79 -6.27 -13.04 -0.02
CA ASP A 79 -5.25 -12.00 0.11
C ASP A 79 -4.03 -12.34 -0.75
N LEU A 80 -3.72 -11.42 -1.67
CA LEU A 80 -2.47 -11.42 -2.43
C LEU A 80 -1.34 -10.98 -1.49
N HIS A 81 -0.81 -11.93 -0.72
CA HIS A 81 0.36 -11.76 0.14
C HIS A 81 1.67 -11.76 -0.66
#